data_AF-A0A962CUV7-F1
#
_entry.id   AF-A0A962CUV7-F1
#
_cell.length_a   1.000
_cell.length_b   1.000
_cell.length_c   1.000
_cell.angle_alpha   90.00
_cell.angle_beta   90.00
_cell.angle_gamma   90.00
#
_symmetry.space_group_name_H-M   'P 1'
#
loop_
_entity.id
_entity.type
_entity.pdbx_description
1 polymer ?
#
loop_
_entity_poly.entity_id
_entity_poly.type
_entity_poly.pdbx_seq_one_letter_code
_entity_poly.pdbx_strand_id
1 'polypeptide(L)'
;MKKITFLILTFFICAVGLAQPANDLCANAIAITGDGVINGTTVGATTDAAPTCIVNPTSPGVWYTFTDTSGTGSTVDIDICNGTATFDSKMSVYSGSCGALVCVTGNDDSCGLQSAVNFTTDGSSTYYVLVHGYGGATGVFDLTVSGFPASAPGGDISECATGLPLSIDPPLSVTSTVTVTETGVIGAASGDYNLDDVMLNIASGWASDLTITLVSPSSTSLVLTSGNGGMNGLNPAQNLMFTDSSANDVTTWGSSPPLADYQAEGGLFNTVFAGEPVNGVWTLNIVDAVSGDGGSLNSFCLNMSLITVVGNAPTIACPADITINNAVGTCGAVANFAGVAFDDEDGNISGDIIATPASGSTFPVGDTVV
;
A
#
# COMPACT_ATOMS: atom_id res chain seq x y z
N MET A 1 74.18 40.10 41.14
CA MET A 1 72.80 39.60 41.28
C MET A 1 72.21 39.38 39.90
N LYS A 2 72.24 38.15 39.37
CA LYS A 2 71.56 37.80 38.10
C LYS A 2 70.14 37.35 38.44
N LYS A 3 69.13 38.10 38.02
CA LYS A 3 67.72 37.75 38.16
C LYS A 3 67.37 36.73 37.07
N ILE A 4 66.88 35.56 37.46
CA ILE A 4 66.32 34.55 36.55
C ILE A 4 64.82 34.80 36.52
N THR A 5 64.29 35.21 35.37
CA THR A 5 62.87 35.38 35.13
C THR A 5 62.31 34.06 34.59
N PHE A 6 61.38 33.44 35.32
CA PHE A 6 60.63 32.28 34.84
C PHE A 6 59.43 32.77 34.02
N LEU A 7 59.35 32.34 32.76
CA LEU A 7 58.21 32.57 31.88
C LEU A 7 57.30 31.33 31.96
N ILE A 8 56.13 31.46 32.59
CA ILE A 8 55.11 30.39 32.60
C ILE A 8 54.30 30.54 31.32
N LEU A 9 54.47 29.60 30.39
CA LEU A 9 53.71 29.50 29.15
C LEU A 9 52.44 28.68 29.42
N THR A 10 51.31 29.36 29.65
CA THR A 10 50.00 28.70 29.75
C THR A 10 49.56 28.21 28.38
N PHE A 11 49.56 26.89 28.18
CA PHE A 11 49.07 26.24 26.97
C PHE A 11 47.54 26.26 26.99
N PHE A 12 46.93 27.14 26.21
CA PHE A 12 45.48 27.16 26.01
C PHE A 12 45.13 26.03 25.02
N ILE A 13 44.78 24.86 25.53
CA ILE A 13 44.24 23.77 24.70
C ILE A 13 42.84 24.23 24.25
N CYS A 14 42.73 24.65 22.99
CA CYS A 14 41.45 24.85 22.34
C CYS A 14 40.86 23.44 22.09
N ALA A 15 39.93 23.00 22.93
CA ALA A 15 39.16 21.79 22.67
C ALA A 15 38.28 22.05 21.44
N VAL A 16 38.72 21.56 20.28
CA VAL A 16 37.87 21.44 19.09
C VAL A 16 36.83 20.38 19.40
N GLY A 17 35.63 20.79 19.79
CA GLY A 17 34.49 19.88 19.90
C GLY A 17 34.21 19.29 18.52
N LEU A 18 34.11 17.96 18.44
CA LEU A 18 33.60 17.31 17.22
C LEU A 18 32.16 17.78 17.01
N ALA A 19 31.79 18.07 15.75
CA ALA A 19 30.40 18.33 15.43
C ALA A 19 29.59 17.05 15.69
N GLN A 20 28.51 17.17 16.46
CA GLN A 20 27.62 16.06 16.76
C GLN A 20 26.94 15.55 15.47
N PRO A 21 26.58 14.26 15.40
CA PRO A 21 25.76 13.74 14.30
C PRO A 21 24.46 14.52 14.11
N ALA A 22 23.96 14.53 12.87
CA ALA A 22 22.74 15.28 12.52
C ALA A 22 21.47 14.79 13.24
N ASN A 23 21.53 13.60 13.84
CA ASN A 23 20.48 12.95 14.62
C ASN A 23 20.91 12.66 16.07
N ASP A 24 21.77 13.50 16.63
CA ASP A 24 22.25 13.36 18.01
C ASP A 24 21.13 13.53 19.04
N LEU A 25 20.10 14.34 18.78
CA LEU A 25 18.96 14.49 19.68
C LEU A 25 17.73 13.81 19.09
N CYS A 26 16.79 13.41 19.96
CA CYS A 26 15.52 12.85 19.50
C CYS A 26 14.75 13.81 18.56
N ALA A 27 14.83 15.13 18.81
CA ALA A 27 14.11 16.14 18.02
C ALA A 27 14.56 16.23 16.56
N ASN A 28 15.77 15.78 16.24
CA ASN A 28 16.35 15.72 14.89
C ASN A 28 16.61 14.28 14.43
N ALA A 29 15.85 13.31 14.96
CA ALA A 29 15.90 11.93 14.52
C ALA A 29 15.78 11.83 12.98
N ILE A 30 16.62 11.00 12.35
CA ILE A 30 16.56 10.77 10.91
C ILE A 30 15.37 9.86 10.59
N ALA A 31 14.57 10.22 9.59
CA ALA A 31 13.42 9.42 9.17
C ALA A 31 13.86 8.12 8.47
N ILE A 32 13.31 7.00 8.91
CA ILE A 32 13.31 5.72 8.20
C ILE A 32 12.09 5.74 7.28
N THR A 33 12.29 5.53 5.99
CA THR A 33 11.24 5.69 4.96
C THR A 33 10.83 4.38 4.29
N GLY A 34 11.33 3.24 4.74
CA GLY A 34 11.08 1.94 4.14
C GLY A 34 12.10 0.89 4.59
N ASP A 35 11.95 -0.31 4.04
CA ASP A 35 12.92 -1.39 4.17
C ASP A 35 14.26 -1.01 3.51
N GLY A 36 15.35 -1.54 4.07
CA GLY A 36 16.69 -1.34 3.52
C GLY A 36 17.76 -1.14 4.58
N VAL A 37 18.88 -0.54 4.16
CA VAL A 37 20.06 -0.32 5.00
C VAL A 37 20.37 1.16 5.08
N ILE A 38 20.52 1.67 6.31
CA ILE A 38 20.87 3.06 6.60
C ILE A 38 22.22 3.11 7.30
N ASN A 39 23.21 3.76 6.69
CA ASN A 39 24.53 3.93 7.32
C ASN A 39 24.45 4.99 8.45
N GLY A 40 25.06 4.71 9.60
CA GLY A 40 25.02 5.55 10.79
C GLY A 40 26.32 5.56 11.58
N THR A 41 26.41 6.48 12.56
CA THR A 41 27.54 6.56 13.49
C THR A 41 27.12 7.17 14.82
N THR A 42 27.60 6.61 15.93
CA THR A 42 27.50 7.20 17.28
C THR A 42 28.76 7.99 17.66
N VAL A 43 29.77 8.05 16.78
CA VAL A 43 31.02 8.78 17.05
C VAL A 43 30.75 10.29 17.08
N GLY A 44 31.11 10.93 18.20
CA GLY A 44 30.88 12.36 18.41
C GLY A 44 29.47 12.71 18.90
N ALA A 45 28.62 11.70 19.10
CA ALA A 45 27.31 11.87 19.72
C ALA A 45 27.42 12.22 21.21
N THR A 46 26.31 12.63 21.81
CA THR A 46 26.16 12.81 23.26
C THR A 46 25.18 11.81 23.86
N THR A 47 25.25 11.66 25.18
CA THR A 47 24.33 10.79 25.93
C THR A 47 23.03 11.53 26.16
N ASP A 48 21.93 11.00 25.62
CA ASP A 48 20.59 11.53 25.82
C ASP A 48 19.94 11.07 27.12
N ALA A 49 19.06 11.91 27.67
CA ALA A 49 18.23 11.59 28.83
C ALA A 49 16.94 10.85 28.42
N ALA A 50 17.06 9.67 27.81
CA ALA A 50 15.93 8.79 27.52
C ALA A 50 15.62 7.84 28.70
N PRO A 51 14.35 7.44 28.91
CA PRO A 51 14.01 6.49 29.97
C PRO A 51 14.54 5.09 29.65
N THR A 52 14.83 4.27 30.67
CA THR A 52 15.19 2.86 30.43
C THR A 52 14.09 2.13 29.67
N CYS A 53 14.44 1.45 28.58
CA CYS A 53 13.53 0.60 27.82
C CYS A 53 14.19 -0.73 27.50
N ILE A 54 14.00 -1.71 28.39
CA ILE A 54 14.74 -2.99 28.46
C ILE A 54 16.24 -2.78 28.76
N VAL A 55 16.92 -1.96 27.97
CA VAL A 55 18.28 -1.48 28.18
C VAL A 55 18.29 -0.01 28.65
N ASN A 56 19.36 0.39 29.35
CA ASN A 56 19.51 1.75 29.88
C ASN A 56 20.39 2.61 28.95
N PRO A 57 19.90 3.76 28.44
CA PRO A 57 20.64 4.65 27.55
C PRO A 57 21.66 5.51 28.31
N THR A 58 22.78 4.91 28.72
CA THR A 58 23.85 5.59 29.46
C THR A 58 25.08 5.95 28.63
N SER A 59 25.01 5.82 27.31
CA SER A 59 26.13 6.05 26.38
C SER A 59 25.70 7.00 25.26
N PRO A 60 26.66 7.63 24.56
CA PRO A 60 26.34 8.39 23.35
C PRO A 60 25.55 7.58 22.33
N GLY A 61 24.54 8.21 21.73
CA GLY A 61 23.63 7.55 20.80
C GLY A 61 23.07 8.49 19.75
N VAL A 62 22.40 7.91 18.76
CA VAL A 62 21.74 8.65 17.70
C VAL A 62 20.35 8.12 17.44
N TRP A 63 19.47 9.00 16.95
CA TRP A 63 18.04 8.74 16.84
C TRP A 63 17.58 8.53 15.41
N TYR A 64 16.65 7.60 15.23
CA TYR A 64 15.87 7.41 14.02
C TYR A 64 14.39 7.46 14.35
N THR A 65 13.55 7.75 13.37
CA THR A 65 12.10 7.81 13.56
C THR A 65 11.34 7.30 12.36
N PHE A 66 10.18 6.70 12.58
CA PHE A 66 9.19 6.46 11.54
C PHE A 66 7.80 6.54 12.13
N THR A 67 6.80 6.81 11.30
CA THR A 67 5.39 6.76 11.71
C THR A 67 4.73 5.63 10.98
N ASP A 68 4.14 4.71 11.74
CA ASP A 68 3.26 3.73 11.14
C ASP A 68 1.96 4.43 10.76
N THR A 69 1.64 4.38 9.48
CA THR A 69 0.41 4.94 8.93
C THR A 69 -0.46 3.87 8.29
N SER A 70 -0.15 2.57 8.47
CA SER A 70 -0.85 1.45 7.84
C SER A 70 -2.30 1.28 8.29
N GLY A 71 -2.66 1.79 9.47
CA GLY A 71 -3.94 1.57 10.13
C GLY A 71 -4.13 0.16 10.73
N THR A 72 -3.25 -0.80 10.40
CA THR A 72 -3.37 -2.21 10.79
C THR A 72 -2.19 -2.72 11.61
N GLY A 73 -1.04 -2.05 11.55
CA GLY A 73 0.20 -2.49 12.19
C GLY A 73 1.02 -3.43 11.30
N SER A 74 2.32 -3.50 11.55
CA SER A 74 3.26 -4.42 10.91
C SER A 74 4.27 -4.95 11.91
N THR A 75 4.82 -6.13 11.66
CA THR A 75 5.98 -6.63 12.41
C THR A 75 7.24 -6.07 11.78
N VAL A 76 7.90 -5.16 12.49
CA VAL A 76 9.12 -4.48 12.06
C VAL A 76 10.33 -5.13 12.73
N ASP A 77 11.34 -5.45 11.93
CA ASP A 77 12.65 -5.91 12.37
C ASP A 77 13.70 -4.82 12.11
N ILE A 78 14.47 -4.50 13.13
CA ILE A 78 15.57 -3.53 13.05
C ILE A 78 16.81 -4.14 13.70
N ASP A 79 17.88 -4.28 12.93
CA ASP A 79 19.14 -4.87 13.39
C ASP A 79 20.37 -4.09 12.93
N ILE A 80 21.47 -4.24 13.67
CA ILE A 80 22.81 -3.83 13.23
C ILE A 80 23.76 -5.03 13.08
N CYS A 81 23.19 -6.23 12.92
CA CYS A 81 23.90 -7.50 12.93
C CYS A 81 24.69 -7.79 11.66
N ASN A 82 24.21 -7.26 10.53
CA ASN A 82 24.76 -7.57 9.20
C ASN A 82 25.67 -6.46 8.65
N GLY A 83 26.08 -5.52 9.50
CA GLY A 83 26.76 -4.29 9.10
C GLY A 83 28.22 -4.17 9.51
N THR A 84 28.76 -2.95 9.42
CA THR A 84 30.14 -2.61 9.79
C THR A 84 30.40 -2.44 11.29
N ALA A 85 29.42 -2.70 12.16
CA ALA A 85 29.53 -2.40 13.60
C ALA A 85 30.58 -3.29 14.28
N THR A 86 31.54 -2.67 14.97
CA THR A 86 32.59 -3.38 15.75
C THR A 86 32.57 -3.01 17.23
N PHE A 87 31.52 -2.34 17.69
CA PHE A 87 31.37 -1.89 19.07
C PHE A 87 30.22 -2.66 19.73
N ASP A 88 30.25 -2.68 21.06
CA ASP A 88 29.21 -3.25 21.90
C ASP A 88 28.01 -2.28 21.91
N SER A 89 26.92 -2.66 21.26
CA SER A 89 25.79 -1.79 20.97
C SER A 89 24.59 -2.07 21.85
N LYS A 90 23.72 -1.08 21.95
CA LYS A 90 22.39 -1.16 22.53
C LYS A 90 21.41 -0.47 21.62
N MET A 91 20.20 -1.02 21.54
CA MET A 91 19.09 -0.43 20.81
C MET A 91 17.87 -0.32 21.73
N SER A 92 17.19 0.82 21.68
CA SER A 92 15.90 1.04 22.33
C SER A 92 14.90 1.60 21.34
N VAL A 93 13.66 1.12 21.41
CA VAL A 93 12.53 1.61 20.62
C VAL A 93 11.49 2.19 21.57
N TYR A 94 11.04 3.39 21.24
CA TYR A 94 10.02 4.12 21.98
C TYR A 94 8.88 4.52 21.05
N SER A 95 7.71 4.77 21.62
CA SER A 95 6.62 5.51 21.00
C SER A 95 6.36 6.82 21.76
N GLY A 96 5.34 7.58 21.36
CA GLY A 96 4.96 8.83 22.00
C GLY A 96 5.68 10.03 21.38
N SER A 97 6.36 10.83 22.19
CA SER A 97 7.11 12.01 21.72
C SER A 97 8.43 12.14 22.46
N CYS A 98 9.41 12.88 21.93
CA CYS A 98 10.72 13.05 22.56
C CYS A 98 10.68 13.58 24.01
N GLY A 99 9.62 14.31 24.40
CA GLY A 99 9.43 14.78 25.78
C GLY A 99 8.68 13.80 26.70
N ALA A 100 8.09 12.74 26.14
CA ALA A 100 7.26 11.77 26.83
C ALA A 100 7.35 10.40 26.14
N LEU A 101 8.56 9.86 26.05
CA LEU A 101 8.83 8.58 25.40
C LEU A 101 8.20 7.43 26.21
N VAL A 102 7.53 6.52 25.50
CA VAL A 102 6.96 5.29 26.06
C VAL A 102 7.76 4.10 25.54
N CYS A 103 8.21 3.23 26.44
CA CYS A 103 9.01 2.06 26.04
C CYS A 103 8.19 1.07 25.20
N VAL A 104 8.72 0.69 24.04
CA VAL A 104 8.18 -0.37 23.18
C VAL A 104 9.01 -1.63 23.32
N THR A 105 10.32 -1.56 23.06
CA THR A 105 11.24 -2.70 23.18
C THR A 105 12.70 -2.20 23.23
N GLY A 106 13.65 -3.09 23.50
CA GLY A 106 15.07 -2.79 23.44
C GLY A 106 15.92 -4.05 23.58
N ASN A 107 17.18 -3.96 23.16
CA ASN A 107 18.11 -5.09 23.21
C ASN A 107 19.57 -4.62 23.31
N ASP A 108 20.40 -5.43 23.97
CA ASP A 108 21.85 -5.25 24.13
C ASP A 108 22.56 -6.18 23.15
N ASP A 109 22.44 -7.49 23.42
CA ASP A 109 23.15 -8.55 22.71
C ASP A 109 22.18 -9.46 21.95
N SER A 110 22.25 -9.47 20.61
CA SER A 110 21.52 -10.40 19.75
C SER A 110 22.47 -11.32 18.97
N CYS A 111 23.36 -10.73 18.19
CA CYS A 111 24.21 -11.40 17.20
C CYS A 111 25.68 -11.29 17.59
N GLY A 112 25.99 -11.61 18.85
CA GLY A 112 27.24 -11.22 19.51
C GLY A 112 26.99 -9.99 20.36
N LEU A 113 27.86 -8.98 20.24
CA LEU A 113 27.73 -7.70 20.98
C LEU A 113 26.90 -6.65 20.21
N GLN A 114 26.13 -7.09 19.23
CA GLN A 114 25.33 -6.23 18.36
C GLN A 114 23.84 -6.47 18.62
N SER A 115 23.06 -5.39 18.56
CA SER A 115 21.66 -5.37 18.94
C SER A 115 20.72 -5.61 17.74
N ALA A 116 19.59 -6.24 18.02
CA ALA A 116 18.46 -6.35 17.10
C ALA A 116 17.15 -6.31 17.89
N VAL A 117 16.09 -5.76 17.29
CA VAL A 117 14.75 -5.70 17.87
C VAL A 117 13.71 -6.14 16.85
N ASN A 118 12.70 -6.84 17.32
CA ASN A 118 11.55 -7.26 16.53
C ASN A 118 10.29 -6.92 17.32
N PHE A 119 9.39 -6.11 16.73
CA PHE A 119 8.17 -5.66 17.42
C PHE A 119 7.05 -5.37 16.42
N THR A 120 5.81 -5.47 16.90
CA THR A 120 4.62 -5.13 16.11
C THR A 120 4.19 -3.70 16.39
N THR A 121 4.01 -2.92 15.32
CA THR A 121 3.49 -1.56 15.38
C THR A 121 1.96 -1.55 15.48
N ASP A 122 1.37 -0.42 15.89
CA ASP A 122 -0.07 -0.31 16.15
C ASP A 122 -0.89 0.30 14.99
N GLY A 123 -0.27 0.54 13.83
CA GLY A 123 -0.92 1.13 12.67
C GLY A 123 -0.98 2.65 12.64
N SER A 124 -0.60 3.35 13.72
CA SER A 124 -0.83 4.80 13.82
C SER A 124 0.22 5.60 14.60
N SER A 125 1.05 4.95 15.41
CA SER A 125 2.03 5.60 16.26
C SER A 125 3.32 5.98 15.52
N THR A 126 3.93 7.06 16.00
CA THR A 126 5.33 7.37 15.70
C THR A 126 6.25 6.60 16.64
N TYR A 127 7.26 5.97 16.06
CA TYR A 127 8.31 5.23 16.75
C TYR A 127 9.64 5.98 16.65
N TYR A 128 10.43 5.88 17.72
CA TYR A 128 11.77 6.45 17.85
C TYR A 128 12.75 5.35 18.22
N VAL A 129 13.79 5.18 17.41
CA VAL A 129 14.84 4.17 17.60
C VAL A 129 16.11 4.87 18.03
N LEU A 130 16.59 4.56 19.24
CA LEU A 130 17.87 5.03 19.75
C LEU A 130 18.90 3.91 19.61
N VAL A 131 19.96 4.17 18.84
CA VAL A 131 21.14 3.31 18.74
C VAL A 131 22.25 3.92 19.58
N HIS A 132 22.74 3.21 20.58
CA HIS A 132 23.80 3.65 21.49
C HIS A 132 24.76 2.51 21.82
N GLY A 133 25.79 2.76 22.64
CA GLY A 133 26.73 1.71 23.06
C GLY A 133 26.50 1.17 24.47
N TYR A 134 27.10 0.02 24.77
CA TYR A 134 27.38 -0.42 26.14
C TYR A 134 28.61 0.31 26.69
N GLY A 135 28.56 0.75 27.94
CA GLY A 135 29.74 1.26 28.66
C GLY A 135 30.46 2.45 28.01
N GLY A 136 29.75 3.28 27.23
CA GLY A 136 30.32 4.41 26.50
C GLY A 136 30.95 4.06 25.15
N ALA A 137 30.81 2.81 24.67
CA ALA A 137 31.26 2.43 23.35
C ALA A 137 30.56 3.24 22.24
N THR A 138 31.29 3.55 21.17
CA THR A 138 30.77 4.26 20.00
C THR A 138 31.39 3.70 18.73
N GLY A 139 30.71 3.82 17.60
CA GLY A 139 31.23 3.37 16.31
C GLY A 139 30.29 3.67 15.15
N VAL A 140 30.76 3.31 13.96
CA VAL A 140 29.93 3.27 12.74
C VAL A 140 29.11 1.98 12.72
N PHE A 141 27.94 2.02 12.09
CA PHE A 141 27.04 0.87 11.96
C PHE A 141 26.19 0.98 10.69
N ASP A 142 25.62 -0.15 10.28
CA ASP A 142 24.55 -0.19 9.28
C ASP A 142 23.28 -0.64 9.96
N LEU A 143 22.25 0.20 9.95
CA LEU A 143 20.92 -0.10 10.48
C LEU A 143 20.10 -0.75 9.38
N THR A 144 19.84 -2.05 9.51
CA THR A 144 19.00 -2.81 8.59
C THR A 144 17.57 -2.79 9.09
N VAL A 145 16.61 -2.46 8.22
CA VAL A 145 15.18 -2.40 8.51
C VAL A 145 14.46 -3.34 7.55
N SER A 146 13.58 -4.18 8.08
CA SER A 146 12.68 -5.02 7.29
C SER A 146 11.29 -5.09 7.90
N GLY A 147 10.27 -5.31 7.06
CA GLY A 147 8.87 -5.33 7.52
C GLY A 147 8.32 -3.94 7.85
N PHE A 148 8.92 -2.88 7.27
CA PHE A 148 8.47 -1.50 7.44
C PHE A 148 6.97 -1.38 7.09
N PRO A 149 6.16 -0.68 7.90
CA PRO A 149 4.73 -0.60 7.65
C PRO A 149 4.45 0.03 6.29
N ALA A 150 3.68 -0.64 5.45
CA ALA A 150 3.14 -0.01 4.25
C ALA A 150 2.29 1.19 4.68
N SER A 151 2.38 2.31 3.96
CA SER A 151 1.44 3.41 4.16
C SER A 151 0.01 2.88 4.09
N ALA A 152 -0.93 3.39 4.90
CA ALA A 152 -2.33 3.06 4.68
C ALA A 152 -2.65 3.39 3.22
N PRO A 153 -3.45 2.54 2.54
CA PRO A 153 -4.16 3.01 1.37
C PRO A 153 -4.84 4.33 1.76
N GLY A 154 -4.71 5.36 0.92
CA GLY A 154 -5.55 6.54 1.06
C GLY A 154 -7.03 6.14 1.14
N GLY A 155 -7.89 7.06 1.58
CA GLY A 155 -9.33 6.86 1.41
C GLY A 155 -9.70 6.74 -0.08
N ASP A 156 -10.99 6.81 -0.38
CA ASP A 156 -11.46 6.83 -1.76
C ASP A 156 -10.74 7.93 -2.57
N ILE A 157 -10.32 7.58 -3.79
CA ILE A 157 -9.64 8.47 -4.73
C ILE A 157 -10.72 9.14 -5.58
N SER A 158 -10.71 10.47 -5.64
CA SER A 158 -11.56 11.25 -6.55
C SER A 158 -10.74 12.38 -7.15
N GLU A 159 -10.19 12.14 -8.33
CA GLU A 159 -9.19 13.02 -8.95
C GLU A 159 -9.63 13.46 -10.34
N CYS A 160 -9.47 14.76 -10.60
CA CYS A 160 -9.86 15.38 -11.86
C CYS A 160 -8.68 16.06 -12.55
N ALA A 161 -8.67 16.01 -13.87
CA ALA A 161 -7.64 16.64 -14.68
C ALA A 161 -7.71 18.16 -14.55
N THR A 162 -6.55 18.81 -14.57
CA THR A 162 -6.44 20.26 -14.61
C THR A 162 -6.11 20.74 -16.02
N GLY A 163 -6.28 22.04 -16.29
CA GLY A 163 -5.94 22.62 -17.60
C GLY A 163 -6.99 22.40 -18.70
N LEU A 164 -8.22 22.07 -18.33
CA LEU A 164 -9.37 21.96 -19.23
C LEU A 164 -10.13 23.30 -19.32
N PRO A 165 -10.81 23.63 -20.44
CA PRO A 165 -11.10 22.75 -21.57
C PRO A 165 -9.94 22.59 -22.56
N LEU A 166 -9.82 21.42 -23.18
CA LEU A 166 -8.93 21.16 -24.32
C LEU A 166 -9.74 21.11 -25.61
N SER A 167 -9.27 21.83 -26.64
CA SER A 167 -9.88 21.78 -27.98
C SER A 167 -9.59 20.45 -28.65
N ILE A 168 -10.62 19.79 -29.17
CA ILE A 168 -10.51 18.63 -30.05
C ILE A 168 -10.69 19.16 -31.47
N ASP A 169 -9.80 18.74 -32.38
CA ASP A 169 -9.84 19.05 -33.81
C ASP A 169 -9.97 20.56 -34.16
N PRO A 170 -8.84 21.30 -34.36
CA PRO A 170 -7.44 20.88 -34.23
C PRO A 170 -6.89 21.06 -32.80
N PRO A 171 -5.96 20.19 -32.34
CA PRO A 171 -5.38 19.05 -33.05
C PRO A 171 -6.29 17.80 -33.07
N LEU A 172 -6.06 16.90 -34.04
CA LEU A 172 -6.78 15.61 -34.16
C LEU A 172 -6.47 14.60 -33.06
N SER A 173 -5.48 14.89 -32.21
CA SER A 173 -5.20 14.10 -31.03
C SER A 173 -4.87 15.02 -29.88
N VAL A 174 -5.58 14.82 -28.77
CA VAL A 174 -5.32 15.50 -27.50
C VAL A 174 -5.19 14.49 -26.39
N THR A 175 -4.42 14.89 -25.39
CA THR A 175 -4.18 14.10 -24.19
C THR A 175 -4.49 14.96 -22.96
N SER A 176 -5.19 14.37 -22.00
CA SER A 176 -5.43 14.95 -20.68
C SER A 176 -4.96 13.96 -19.62
N THR A 177 -4.46 14.45 -18.48
CA THR A 177 -3.90 13.59 -17.43
C THR A 177 -4.49 13.89 -16.07
N VAL A 178 -4.66 12.83 -15.28
CA VAL A 178 -4.96 12.86 -13.85
C VAL A 178 -3.75 12.28 -13.11
N THR A 179 -3.35 12.86 -11.98
CA THR A 179 -2.26 12.33 -11.15
C THR A 179 -2.83 11.85 -9.83
N VAL A 180 -2.71 10.56 -9.57
CA VAL A 180 -3.10 9.92 -8.31
C VAL A 180 -1.85 9.80 -7.43
N THR A 181 -1.96 10.21 -6.16
CA THR A 181 -0.82 10.20 -5.22
C THR A 181 -0.90 9.05 -4.21
N GLU A 182 -2.09 8.54 -4.00
CA GLU A 182 -2.46 7.43 -3.14
C GLU A 182 -1.83 6.14 -3.64
N THR A 183 -1.18 5.41 -2.74
CA THR A 183 -0.58 4.11 -3.06
C THR A 183 -1.58 2.98 -2.88
N GLY A 184 -1.43 1.94 -3.69
CA GLY A 184 -2.25 0.74 -3.67
C GLY A 184 -2.28 0.08 -5.05
N VAL A 185 -3.06 -0.98 -5.19
CA VAL A 185 -3.28 -1.66 -6.46
C VAL A 185 -4.76 -1.77 -6.77
N ILE A 186 -5.11 -1.85 -8.06
CA ILE A 186 -6.45 -2.25 -8.47
C ILE A 186 -6.62 -3.74 -8.16
N GLY A 187 -7.71 -4.11 -7.48
CA GLY A 187 -7.90 -5.49 -7.05
C GLY A 187 -9.23 -5.74 -6.35
N ALA A 188 -9.28 -6.82 -5.57
CA ALA A 188 -10.49 -7.30 -4.90
C ALA A 188 -10.27 -7.61 -3.42
N ALA A 189 -9.03 -7.50 -2.92
CA ALA A 189 -8.73 -7.74 -1.52
C ALA A 189 -8.96 -6.49 -0.68
N SER A 190 -9.09 -6.68 0.64
CA SER A 190 -9.13 -5.57 1.59
C SER A 190 -7.81 -4.78 1.47
N GLY A 191 -7.92 -3.47 1.26
CA GLY A 191 -6.77 -2.59 1.01
C GLY A 191 -6.45 -2.36 -0.46
N ASP A 192 -7.07 -3.09 -1.39
CA ASP A 192 -7.04 -2.79 -2.82
C ASP A 192 -8.07 -1.70 -3.18
N TYR A 193 -7.98 -1.18 -4.40
CA TYR A 193 -8.93 -0.23 -4.95
C TYR A 193 -9.80 -0.86 -6.05
N ASN A 194 -11.06 -0.42 -6.09
CA ASN A 194 -11.95 -0.63 -7.22
C ASN A 194 -12.00 0.65 -8.05
N LEU A 195 -11.69 0.60 -9.35
CA LEU A 195 -11.93 1.71 -10.27
C LEU A 195 -13.43 1.78 -10.58
N ASP A 196 -14.13 2.69 -9.90
CA ASP A 196 -15.59 2.78 -9.93
C ASP A 196 -16.08 3.38 -11.23
N ASP A 197 -15.52 4.54 -11.60
CA ASP A 197 -15.90 5.23 -12.82
C ASP A 197 -14.83 6.15 -13.42
N VAL A 198 -14.98 6.36 -14.73
CA VAL A 198 -14.31 7.40 -15.50
C VAL A 198 -15.36 8.35 -16.04
N MET A 199 -15.28 9.62 -15.66
CA MET A 199 -16.29 10.63 -16.00
C MET A 199 -15.69 11.73 -16.87
N LEU A 200 -16.28 11.92 -18.04
CA LEU A 200 -15.91 12.97 -18.98
C LEU A 200 -17.07 13.96 -19.14
N ASN A 201 -16.77 15.25 -19.28
CA ASN A 201 -17.68 16.17 -19.95
C ASN A 201 -17.03 16.56 -21.28
N ILE A 202 -17.68 16.20 -22.38
CA ILE A 202 -17.08 16.28 -23.71
C ILE A 202 -18.10 16.75 -24.74
N ALA A 203 -17.65 17.55 -25.69
CA ALA A 203 -18.42 18.01 -26.84
C ALA A 203 -17.71 17.59 -28.13
N SER A 204 -18.48 17.15 -29.12
CA SER A 204 -18.02 16.95 -30.49
C SER A 204 -19.19 17.11 -31.46
N GLY A 205 -18.90 17.65 -32.65
CA GLY A 205 -19.85 17.69 -33.76
C GLY A 205 -20.20 16.32 -34.34
N TRP A 206 -19.33 15.32 -34.12
CA TRP A 206 -19.51 13.92 -34.50
C TRP A 206 -18.83 13.02 -33.46
N ALA A 207 -19.61 12.46 -32.54
CA ALA A 207 -19.10 11.57 -31.50
C ALA A 207 -18.47 10.30 -32.09
N SER A 208 -19.02 9.80 -33.20
CA SER A 208 -18.53 8.61 -33.89
C SER A 208 -17.14 8.78 -34.53
N ASP A 209 -16.61 9.99 -34.66
CA ASP A 209 -15.25 10.16 -35.17
C ASP A 209 -14.20 10.04 -34.05
N LEU A 210 -14.64 9.99 -32.79
CA LEU A 210 -13.76 9.89 -31.64
C LEU A 210 -13.40 8.44 -31.32
N THR A 211 -12.12 8.24 -31.04
CA THR A 211 -11.59 7.13 -30.24
C THR A 211 -11.08 7.69 -28.92
N ILE A 212 -11.62 7.21 -27.81
CA ILE A 212 -11.26 7.64 -26.45
C ILE A 212 -10.66 6.45 -25.70
N THR A 213 -9.42 6.60 -25.23
CA THR A 213 -8.66 5.54 -24.55
C THR A 213 -8.14 6.02 -23.21
N LEU A 214 -8.36 5.22 -22.17
CA LEU A 214 -7.71 5.37 -20.87
C LEU A 214 -6.41 4.58 -20.84
N VAL A 215 -5.35 5.16 -20.29
CA VAL A 215 -4.05 4.51 -20.11
C VAL A 215 -3.62 4.64 -18.65
N SER A 216 -3.29 3.50 -18.03
CA SER A 216 -2.83 3.42 -16.64
C SER A 216 -1.38 3.91 -16.48
N PRO A 217 -0.92 4.17 -15.24
CA PRO A 217 0.49 4.48 -14.96
C PRO A 217 1.45 3.38 -15.43
N SER A 218 0.99 2.13 -15.53
CA SER A 218 1.74 0.98 -16.03
C SER A 218 1.72 0.85 -17.56
N SER A 219 1.15 1.82 -18.27
CA SER A 219 0.99 1.87 -19.73
C SER A 219 0.01 0.85 -20.32
N THR A 220 -0.82 0.20 -19.50
CA THR A 220 -1.93 -0.63 -19.99
C THR A 220 -3.02 0.29 -20.51
N SER A 221 -3.56 -0.04 -21.69
CA SER A 221 -4.56 0.78 -22.39
C SER A 221 -5.91 0.08 -22.47
N LEU A 222 -6.98 0.81 -22.21
CA LEU A 222 -8.36 0.36 -22.36
C LEU A 222 -9.16 1.37 -23.18
N VAL A 223 -9.81 0.90 -24.25
CA VAL A 223 -10.65 1.75 -25.09
C VAL A 223 -11.98 1.96 -24.40
N LEU A 224 -12.30 3.22 -24.08
CA LEU A 224 -13.59 3.59 -23.47
C LEU A 224 -14.69 3.51 -24.53
N THR A 225 -14.47 4.12 -25.69
CA THR A 225 -15.37 4.11 -26.84
C THR A 225 -14.61 4.44 -28.12
N SER A 226 -14.99 3.81 -29.23
CA SER A 226 -14.47 4.13 -30.56
C SER A 226 -15.59 3.99 -31.59
N GLY A 227 -15.89 5.06 -32.33
CA GLY A 227 -16.87 4.96 -33.41
C GLY A 227 -18.34 5.12 -33.00
N ASN A 228 -18.62 5.34 -31.72
CA ASN A 228 -19.99 5.35 -31.17
C ASN A 228 -20.54 6.78 -30.93
N GLY A 229 -21.84 6.91 -30.73
CA GLY A 229 -22.51 8.18 -30.40
C GLY A 229 -23.01 8.99 -31.60
N GLY A 230 -22.68 8.61 -32.83
CA GLY A 230 -23.18 9.23 -34.06
C GLY A 230 -22.89 10.74 -34.15
N MET A 231 -23.69 11.43 -34.98
CA MET A 231 -23.49 12.87 -35.22
C MET A 231 -23.83 13.73 -33.99
N ASN A 232 -24.95 13.48 -33.30
CA ASN A 232 -25.43 14.40 -32.25
C ASN A 232 -25.18 13.91 -30.82
N GLY A 233 -24.52 12.77 -30.61
CA GLY A 233 -24.35 12.19 -29.29
C GLY A 233 -23.63 13.10 -28.29
N LEU A 234 -22.74 13.98 -28.78
CA LEU A 234 -21.98 14.93 -27.96
C LEU A 234 -22.25 16.39 -28.35
N ASN A 235 -23.39 16.67 -29.00
CA ASN A 235 -23.78 18.01 -29.42
C ASN A 235 -25.19 18.37 -28.90
N PRO A 236 -25.32 19.21 -27.85
CA PRO A 236 -24.26 19.95 -27.15
C PRO A 236 -23.43 19.04 -26.24
N ALA A 237 -22.41 19.60 -25.56
CA ALA A 237 -21.56 18.89 -24.60
C ALA A 237 -22.36 17.98 -23.64
N GLN A 238 -21.91 16.74 -23.45
CA GLN A 238 -22.55 15.75 -22.60
C GLN A 238 -21.60 15.19 -21.56
N ASN A 239 -22.17 14.64 -20.50
CA ASN A 239 -21.44 13.77 -19.59
C ASN A 239 -21.39 12.36 -20.18
N LEU A 240 -20.21 11.78 -20.19
CA LEU A 240 -19.98 10.39 -20.56
C LEU A 240 -19.35 9.70 -19.36
N MET A 241 -20.08 8.77 -18.76
CA MET A 241 -19.67 8.01 -17.59
C MET A 241 -19.45 6.57 -18.00
N PHE A 242 -18.28 6.04 -17.66
CA PHE A 242 -17.96 4.63 -17.85
C PHE A 242 -17.79 3.97 -16.48
N THR A 243 -18.38 2.79 -16.28
CA THR A 243 -18.28 2.01 -15.04
C THR A 243 -18.49 0.53 -15.33
N ASP A 244 -17.78 -0.34 -14.59
CA ASP A 244 -17.90 -1.80 -14.72
C ASP A 244 -19.30 -2.33 -14.39
N SER A 245 -20.03 -1.63 -13.53
CA SER A 245 -21.38 -2.01 -13.10
C SER A 245 -22.48 -1.65 -14.11
N SER A 246 -22.17 -0.90 -15.17
CA SER A 246 -23.17 -0.47 -16.14
C SER A 246 -23.70 -1.67 -16.93
N ALA A 247 -25.03 -1.74 -17.07
CA ALA A 247 -25.69 -2.71 -17.92
C ALA A 247 -25.73 -2.26 -19.40
N ASN A 248 -25.31 -1.03 -19.72
CA ASN A 248 -25.40 -0.47 -21.06
C ASN A 248 -24.06 -0.63 -21.79
N ASP A 249 -24.04 -1.37 -22.89
CA ASP A 249 -22.84 -1.47 -23.73
C ASP A 249 -22.70 -0.21 -24.61
N VAL A 250 -21.55 0.48 -24.53
CA VAL A 250 -21.30 1.71 -25.30
C VAL A 250 -21.38 1.51 -26.82
N THR A 251 -21.15 0.29 -27.32
CA THR A 251 -21.25 -0.03 -28.75
C THR A 251 -22.69 0.09 -29.28
N THR A 252 -23.68 0.15 -28.39
CA THR A 252 -25.08 0.39 -28.74
C THR A 252 -25.45 1.88 -28.74
N TRP A 253 -24.53 2.76 -28.36
CA TRP A 253 -24.76 4.20 -28.31
C TRP A 253 -24.87 4.79 -29.73
N GLY A 254 -26.11 5.13 -30.10
CA GLY A 254 -26.44 5.80 -31.37
C GLY A 254 -26.33 7.32 -31.30
N SER A 255 -27.06 8.03 -32.18
CA SER A 255 -26.97 9.50 -32.32
C SER A 255 -27.72 10.33 -31.26
N SER A 256 -28.26 9.68 -30.23
CA SER A 256 -28.93 10.36 -29.10
C SER A 256 -27.91 10.80 -28.05
N PRO A 257 -28.26 11.75 -27.16
CA PRO A 257 -27.47 12.00 -25.95
C PRO A 257 -27.18 10.68 -25.21
N PRO A 258 -26.00 10.56 -24.56
CA PRO A 258 -25.60 9.35 -23.87
C PRO A 258 -26.58 9.01 -22.75
N LEU A 259 -26.66 7.72 -22.43
CA LEU A 259 -27.34 7.23 -21.23
C LEU A 259 -26.58 7.68 -19.96
N ALA A 260 -27.12 7.33 -18.79
CA ALA A 260 -26.52 7.70 -17.51
C ALA A 260 -25.08 7.19 -17.36
N ASP A 261 -24.82 5.99 -17.87
CA ASP A 261 -23.54 5.29 -17.81
C ASP A 261 -23.43 4.25 -18.95
N TYR A 262 -22.20 3.80 -19.19
CA TYR A 262 -21.88 2.70 -20.09
C TYR A 262 -20.78 1.80 -19.52
N GLN A 263 -20.79 0.54 -19.94
CA GLN A 263 -19.62 -0.31 -19.91
C GLN A 263 -18.73 0.03 -21.11
N ALA A 264 -17.43 0.14 -20.88
CA ALA A 264 -16.44 0.44 -21.91
C ALA A 264 -16.32 -0.72 -22.92
N GLU A 265 -16.11 -0.41 -24.19
CA GLU A 265 -15.96 -1.44 -25.23
C GLU A 265 -14.64 -2.24 -25.11
N GLY A 266 -13.64 -1.67 -24.43
CA GLY A 266 -12.34 -2.31 -24.16
C GLY A 266 -12.37 -3.34 -23.02
N GLY A 267 -13.53 -3.57 -22.40
CA GLY A 267 -13.71 -4.49 -21.27
C GLY A 267 -13.86 -3.79 -19.92
N LEU A 268 -13.87 -4.60 -18.85
CA LEU A 268 -14.02 -4.12 -17.48
C LEU A 268 -12.70 -3.56 -16.94
N PHE A 269 -12.76 -2.38 -16.33
CA PHE A 269 -11.65 -1.68 -15.68
C PHE A 269 -10.92 -2.58 -14.68
N ASN A 270 -11.65 -3.16 -13.73
CA ASN A 270 -11.07 -3.92 -12.62
C ASN A 270 -10.59 -5.31 -13.03
N THR A 271 -10.88 -5.73 -14.27
CA THR A 271 -10.27 -6.90 -14.90
C THR A 271 -9.01 -6.53 -15.67
N VAL A 272 -9.07 -5.46 -16.47
CA VAL A 272 -7.96 -5.06 -17.35
C VAL A 272 -6.78 -4.49 -16.57
N PHE A 273 -7.03 -3.73 -15.50
CA PHE A 273 -6.00 -3.11 -14.68
C PHE A 273 -5.66 -3.89 -13.41
N ALA A 274 -6.16 -5.12 -13.25
CA ALA A 274 -5.98 -5.92 -12.04
C ALA A 274 -4.49 -6.09 -11.68
N GLY A 275 -4.15 -5.78 -10.43
CA GLY A 275 -2.80 -5.85 -9.87
C GLY A 275 -1.90 -4.67 -10.24
N GLU A 276 -2.37 -3.71 -11.03
CA GLU A 276 -1.60 -2.51 -11.37
C GLU A 276 -1.64 -1.47 -10.25
N PRO A 277 -0.55 -0.71 -10.04
CA PRO A 277 -0.53 0.40 -9.10
C PRO A 277 -1.54 1.48 -9.48
N VAL A 278 -2.25 2.02 -8.47
CA VAL A 278 -3.15 3.17 -8.67
C VAL A 278 -2.40 4.49 -8.74
N ASN A 279 -1.27 4.61 -8.04
CA ASN A 279 -0.46 5.83 -7.99
C ASN A 279 0.25 6.10 -9.33
N GLY A 280 0.25 7.37 -9.73
CA GLY A 280 0.93 7.85 -10.92
C GLY A 280 0.00 8.59 -11.88
N VAL A 281 0.44 8.69 -13.13
CA VAL A 281 -0.25 9.47 -14.16
C VAL A 281 -1.19 8.58 -14.95
N TRP A 282 -2.49 8.79 -14.77
CA TRP A 282 -3.53 8.25 -15.63
C TRP A 282 -3.76 9.19 -16.81
N THR A 283 -3.79 8.63 -18.01
CA THR A 283 -3.80 9.41 -19.25
C THR A 283 -5.05 9.10 -20.07
N LEU A 284 -5.81 10.12 -20.41
CA LEU A 284 -6.90 10.04 -21.38
C LEU A 284 -6.40 10.52 -22.73
N ASN A 285 -6.43 9.65 -23.73
CA ASN A 285 -6.12 9.96 -25.12
C ASN A 285 -7.41 10.04 -25.91
N ILE A 286 -7.61 11.17 -26.60
CA ILE A 286 -8.73 11.37 -27.52
C ILE A 286 -8.16 11.58 -28.91
N VAL A 287 -8.56 10.74 -29.84
CA VAL A 287 -8.22 10.85 -31.26
C VAL A 287 -9.50 11.10 -32.04
N ASP A 288 -9.52 12.19 -32.80
CA ASP A 288 -10.54 12.45 -33.80
C ASP A 288 -10.04 11.96 -35.16
N ALA A 289 -10.74 10.98 -35.73
CA ALA A 289 -10.35 10.34 -36.98
C ALA A 289 -10.63 11.21 -38.21
N VAL A 290 -11.47 12.24 -38.09
CA VAL A 290 -11.94 13.06 -39.22
C VAL A 290 -11.91 14.55 -38.84
N SER A 291 -11.11 15.34 -39.57
CA SER A 291 -11.05 16.78 -39.32
C SER A 291 -12.28 17.53 -39.84
N GLY A 292 -12.71 18.57 -39.13
CA GLY A 292 -13.68 19.57 -39.57
C GLY A 292 -14.84 19.79 -38.61
N ASP A 293 -14.97 18.96 -37.57
CA ASP A 293 -16.16 18.90 -36.73
C ASP A 293 -15.96 19.59 -35.38
N GLY A 294 -14.70 19.68 -34.94
CA GLY A 294 -14.31 20.35 -33.71
C GLY A 294 -14.92 19.74 -32.45
N GLY A 295 -14.47 20.22 -31.30
CA GLY A 295 -14.96 19.73 -30.03
C GLY A 295 -14.16 20.25 -28.86
N SER A 296 -14.54 19.80 -27.67
CA SER A 296 -13.81 20.14 -26.46
C SER A 296 -13.97 19.07 -25.39
N LEU A 297 -12.87 18.71 -24.75
CA LEU A 297 -12.90 18.02 -23.46
C LEU A 297 -12.97 19.08 -22.36
N ASN A 298 -14.08 19.14 -21.62
CA ASN A 298 -14.33 20.12 -20.56
C ASN A 298 -13.98 19.59 -19.17
N SER A 299 -14.17 18.30 -18.92
CA SER A 299 -13.75 17.63 -17.68
C SER A 299 -13.32 16.19 -17.94
N PHE A 300 -12.40 15.68 -17.13
CA PHE A 300 -12.00 14.28 -17.04
C PHE A 300 -11.69 13.98 -15.57
N CYS A 301 -12.43 13.05 -14.97
CA CYS A 301 -12.25 12.61 -13.59
C CYS A 301 -12.19 11.08 -13.49
N LEU A 302 -11.45 10.60 -12.51
CA LEU A 302 -11.30 9.20 -12.10
C LEU A 302 -11.77 9.07 -10.65
N ASN A 303 -12.64 8.10 -10.38
CA ASN A 303 -13.08 7.77 -9.04
C ASN A 303 -12.75 6.31 -8.72
N MET A 304 -12.12 6.06 -7.57
CA MET A 304 -11.81 4.72 -7.10
C MET A 304 -12.13 4.60 -5.62
N SER A 305 -12.81 3.53 -5.22
CA SER A 305 -13.14 3.26 -3.83
C SER A 305 -12.12 2.32 -3.20
N LEU A 306 -11.73 2.62 -1.96
CA LEU A 306 -10.93 1.70 -1.16
C LEU A 306 -11.81 0.52 -0.70
N ILE A 307 -11.36 -0.70 -0.99
CA ILE A 307 -12.02 -1.91 -0.48
C ILE A 307 -11.67 -2.07 0.99
N THR A 308 -12.58 -1.63 1.86
CA THR A 308 -12.44 -1.71 3.33
C THR A 308 -13.07 -2.96 3.93
N VAL A 309 -13.95 -3.62 3.18
CA VAL A 309 -14.62 -4.86 3.54
C VAL A 309 -14.69 -5.71 2.27
N VAL A 310 -13.94 -6.81 2.26
CA VAL A 310 -14.26 -7.93 1.37
C VAL A 310 -15.45 -8.62 2.03
N GLY A 311 -16.40 -9.15 1.24
CA GLY A 311 -17.58 -9.86 1.75
C GLY A 311 -17.28 -10.80 2.93
N ASN A 312 -18.30 -11.11 3.72
CA ASN A 312 -18.11 -11.94 4.89
C ASN A 312 -17.56 -13.31 4.49
N ALA A 313 -16.90 -14.00 5.42
CA ALA A 313 -16.51 -15.38 5.14
C ALA A 313 -17.77 -16.25 4.99
N PRO A 314 -17.81 -17.17 4.02
CA PRO A 314 -18.97 -18.04 3.84
C PRO A 314 -19.16 -18.93 5.07
N THR A 315 -20.42 -19.13 5.44
CA THR A 315 -20.79 -20.02 6.53
C THR A 315 -21.07 -21.43 6.00
N ILE A 316 -20.36 -22.43 6.51
CA ILE A 316 -20.62 -23.85 6.20
C ILE A 316 -21.43 -24.45 7.35
N ALA A 317 -22.61 -24.99 7.04
CA ALA A 317 -23.36 -25.84 7.95
C ALA A 317 -23.22 -27.30 7.52
N CYS A 318 -22.50 -28.08 8.33
CA CYS A 318 -22.36 -29.50 8.14
C CYS A 318 -23.68 -30.23 8.41
N PRO A 319 -23.97 -31.34 7.70
CA PRO A 319 -25.10 -32.19 8.03
C PRO A 319 -24.89 -32.85 9.39
N ALA A 320 -25.96 -33.38 9.99
CA ALA A 320 -25.87 -34.17 11.21
C ALA A 320 -25.03 -35.44 10.99
N ASP A 321 -24.43 -35.95 12.08
CA ASP A 321 -23.65 -37.20 12.07
C ASP A 321 -24.46 -38.36 11.45
N ILE A 322 -23.80 -39.10 10.56
CA ILE A 322 -24.42 -40.22 9.84
C ILE A 322 -23.94 -41.54 10.46
N THR A 323 -24.88 -42.36 10.92
CA THR A 323 -24.58 -43.73 11.38
C THR A 323 -25.04 -44.74 10.34
N ILE A 324 -24.10 -45.53 9.81
CA ILE A 324 -24.38 -46.59 8.82
C ILE A 324 -23.75 -47.89 9.32
N ASN A 325 -24.50 -48.99 9.21
CA ASN A 325 -23.97 -50.32 9.51
C ASN A 325 -22.95 -50.76 8.45
N ASN A 326 -21.94 -51.50 8.87
CA ASN A 326 -20.97 -52.12 7.96
C ASN A 326 -21.66 -52.98 6.89
N ALA A 327 -21.26 -52.84 5.63
CA ALA A 327 -21.80 -53.68 4.55
C ALA A 327 -21.16 -55.08 4.55
N VAL A 328 -21.95 -56.09 4.16
CA VAL A 328 -21.50 -57.49 4.21
C VAL A 328 -20.35 -57.71 3.23
N GLY A 329 -19.24 -58.24 3.72
CA GLY A 329 -18.06 -58.53 2.90
C GLY A 329 -17.16 -57.32 2.62
N THR A 330 -17.50 -56.14 3.14
CA THR A 330 -16.64 -54.95 3.14
C THR A 330 -16.26 -54.59 4.57
N CYS A 331 -15.07 -54.04 4.81
CA CYS A 331 -14.67 -53.48 6.10
C CYS A 331 -15.00 -51.97 6.16
N GLY A 332 -16.20 -51.62 5.71
CA GLY A 332 -16.69 -50.26 5.59
C GLY A 332 -18.08 -50.18 4.95
N ALA A 333 -18.61 -48.95 4.86
CA ALA A 333 -19.88 -48.64 4.19
C ALA A 333 -19.76 -47.34 3.40
N VAL A 334 -20.55 -47.20 2.33
CA VAL A 334 -20.63 -45.96 1.56
C VAL A 334 -21.53 -44.96 2.30
N ALA A 335 -21.05 -43.74 2.52
CA ALA A 335 -21.82 -42.66 3.13
C ALA A 335 -22.02 -41.53 2.12
N ASN A 336 -23.27 -41.07 1.97
CA ASN A 336 -23.62 -39.89 1.18
C ASN A 336 -24.05 -38.79 2.14
N PHE A 337 -23.44 -37.62 2.01
CA PHE A 337 -23.72 -36.42 2.78
C PHE A 337 -23.67 -35.18 1.88
N ALA A 338 -24.28 -34.10 2.32
CA ALA A 338 -24.20 -32.80 1.68
C ALA A 338 -24.17 -31.74 2.78
N GLY A 339 -23.16 -30.87 2.73
CA GLY A 339 -23.17 -29.63 3.50
C GLY A 339 -23.99 -28.57 2.77
N VAL A 340 -24.33 -27.52 3.49
CA VAL A 340 -24.78 -26.27 2.86
C VAL A 340 -23.78 -25.17 3.18
N ALA A 341 -23.44 -24.37 2.19
CA ALA A 341 -22.61 -23.20 2.34
C ALA A 341 -23.40 -21.98 1.85
N PHE A 342 -23.49 -20.98 2.71
CA PHE A 342 -24.14 -19.71 2.41
C PHE A 342 -23.15 -18.59 2.65
N ASP A 343 -23.09 -17.71 1.67
CA ASP A 343 -22.43 -16.43 1.75
C ASP A 343 -23.48 -15.34 1.60
N ASP A 344 -23.40 -14.29 2.42
CA ASP A 344 -24.41 -13.23 2.39
C ASP A 344 -24.34 -12.44 1.07
N GLU A 345 -23.15 -12.37 0.45
CA GLU A 345 -22.90 -11.65 -0.78
C GLU A 345 -23.07 -12.54 -2.03
N ASP A 346 -22.59 -13.79 -2.00
CA ASP A 346 -22.62 -14.73 -3.14
C ASP A 346 -23.80 -15.72 -3.12
N GLY A 347 -24.58 -15.75 -2.03
CA GLY A 347 -25.75 -16.61 -1.88
C GLY A 347 -25.40 -18.08 -1.63
N ASN A 348 -26.09 -19.00 -2.31
CA ASN A 348 -25.89 -20.44 -2.08
C ASN A 348 -24.71 -20.97 -2.92
N ILE A 349 -23.58 -21.18 -2.25
CA ILE A 349 -22.33 -21.72 -2.83
C ILE A 349 -22.08 -23.18 -2.41
N SER A 350 -23.12 -23.91 -2.01
CA SER A 350 -22.99 -25.32 -1.55
C SER A 350 -22.37 -26.25 -2.60
N GLY A 351 -22.37 -25.87 -3.88
CA GLY A 351 -21.75 -26.61 -4.97
C GLY A 351 -20.22 -26.66 -4.90
N ASP A 352 -19.60 -25.72 -4.17
CA ASP A 352 -18.15 -25.58 -4.08
C ASP A 352 -17.56 -26.26 -2.84
N ILE A 353 -18.40 -26.93 -2.04
CA ILE A 353 -17.94 -27.68 -0.87
C ILE A 353 -17.10 -28.88 -1.32
N ILE A 354 -15.83 -28.88 -0.93
CA ILE A 354 -14.91 -30.01 -1.10
C ILE A 354 -14.77 -30.74 0.24
N ALA A 355 -15.10 -32.03 0.26
CA ALA A 355 -15.00 -32.90 1.43
C ALA A 355 -13.99 -34.05 1.20
N THR A 356 -13.24 -34.42 2.24
CA THR A 356 -12.27 -35.53 2.17
C THR A 356 -12.42 -36.45 3.38
N PRO A 357 -12.82 -37.74 3.19
CA PRO A 357 -13.25 -38.38 1.95
C PRO A 357 -14.54 -37.76 1.37
N ALA A 358 -14.67 -37.72 0.05
CA ALA A 358 -15.83 -37.10 -0.61
C ALA A 358 -17.14 -37.87 -0.34
N SER A 359 -18.28 -37.19 -0.44
CA SER A 359 -19.60 -37.84 -0.40
C SER A 359 -19.71 -38.96 -1.44
N GLY A 360 -20.23 -40.12 -1.03
CA GLY A 360 -20.26 -41.33 -1.83
C GLY A 360 -19.01 -42.21 -1.72
N SER A 361 -18.00 -41.80 -0.92
CA SER A 361 -16.85 -42.65 -0.60
C SER A 361 -17.21 -43.80 0.34
N THR A 362 -16.38 -44.85 0.34
CA THR A 362 -16.45 -45.92 1.34
C THR A 362 -15.64 -45.51 2.58
N PHE A 363 -16.31 -45.49 3.72
CA PHE A 363 -15.73 -45.16 5.02
C PHE A 363 -15.40 -46.45 5.79
N PRO A 364 -14.23 -46.53 6.45
CA PRO A 364 -13.86 -47.68 7.26
C PRO A 364 -14.75 -47.79 8.51
N VAL A 365 -14.77 -48.97 9.12
CA VAL A 365 -15.46 -49.15 10.42
C VAL A 365 -14.81 -48.26 11.48
N GLY A 366 -15.62 -47.46 12.17
CA GLY A 366 -15.20 -46.52 13.21
C GLY A 366 -15.74 -45.12 12.92
N ASP A 367 -15.35 -44.16 13.75
CA ASP A 367 -15.72 -42.76 13.56
C ASP A 367 -14.75 -42.12 12.56
N THR A 368 -15.30 -41.46 11.54
CA THR A 368 -14.53 -40.67 10.58
C THR A 368 -15.07 -39.24 10.60
N VAL A 369 -14.19 -38.28 10.85
CA VAL A 369 -14.50 -36.85 10.72
C VAL A 369 -14.21 -36.44 9.28
N VAL A 370 -15.16 -35.75 8.67
CA VAL A 370 -15.10 -35.23 7.30
C VAL A 370 -15.22 -33.72 7.33
#